data_AF-A0A2M7NBI8-F1
#
_entry.id   AF-A0A2M7NBI8-F1
#
_cell.length_a   1.000
_cell.length_b   1.000
_cell.length_c   1.000
_cell.angle_alpha   90.00
_cell.angle_beta   90.00
_cell.angle_gamma   90.00
#
_symmetry.space_group_name_H-M   'P 1'
#
loop_
_entity.id
_entity.type
_entity.pdbx_description
1 polymer ?
#
loop_
_entity_poly.entity_id
_entity_poly.type
_entity_poly.pdbx_seq_one_letter_code
_entity_poly.pdbx_strand_id
1 'polypeptide(L)'
;QINFNRVSDNAYYRDLSDSMTTTSQVNLLQDASLSYAGGWWGSTARVQQYQTLQDPLIPIAVPYARLPQLTLNAAQNYAAANLVFAGEYVSFSHPTALNGQRLVLNPSVSYPLINAPAYYLTPKVSLHSTSYVMGANNATAVQNALRTLPLFSLDGGAVFERDVRLFGNKYLNTLEPRAYYVYVPYKKQDMLPVFDTAQAPFSYAQMFTENRFYGNDRIGDANQVTLAVISRFLDEEDGAEHLKLMVAERFSLKTPQVNLVAPTTTTNKSDILLGASGRVSQAWSFDSELQYSPSLSRIQHYNVTARYRPEAGKVLNLGYRFIGDSLGSLIPGVVLPTGNILINGINYPTFGGVPYTTIGGNNYSVISPGLRQINISGQWPLSRRWSAVGQWSYSYLDNRLLSGIAGLEYNQDCWTLRLVAHSFTVGTQQTSTGLFMQIELNELLKVGSDPLTLLKQSVPGYTKMNDKPASKPSAVLR
;
A
#
# COMPACT_ATOMS: atom_id res chain seq x y z
N GLN A 1 -12.62 -19.56 6.87
CA GLN A 1 -11.37 -19.15 7.54
C GLN A 1 -11.73 -18.36 8.79
N ILE A 2 -10.95 -18.49 9.86
CA ILE A 2 -11.12 -17.69 11.08
C ILE A 2 -9.77 -17.06 11.39
N ASN A 3 -9.77 -15.75 11.65
CA ASN A 3 -8.63 -15.00 12.16
C ASN A 3 -9.11 -14.17 13.36
N PHE A 4 -8.81 -14.62 14.56
CA PHE A 4 -9.31 -14.01 15.78
C PHE A 4 -8.15 -13.55 16.66
N ASN A 5 -7.94 -12.25 16.73
CA ASN A 5 -6.94 -11.62 17.60
C ASN A 5 -7.64 -10.85 18.72
N ARG A 6 -7.29 -11.19 19.95
CA ARG A 6 -7.78 -10.50 21.14
C ARG A 6 -6.72 -10.55 22.23
N VAL A 7 -6.55 -9.45 22.93
CA VAL A 7 -5.65 -9.32 24.09
C VAL A 7 -6.43 -8.89 25.33
N SER A 8 -5.80 -9.08 26.49
CA SER A 8 -6.37 -8.75 27.80
C SER A 8 -6.60 -7.25 28.00
N ASP A 9 -5.67 -6.43 27.51
CA ASP A 9 -5.58 -5.00 27.82
C ASP A 9 -4.88 -4.21 26.70
N ASN A 10 -4.93 -2.88 26.79
CA ASN A 10 -4.39 -1.99 25.76
C ASN A 10 -2.86 -1.90 25.71
N ALA A 11 -2.16 -2.36 26.75
CA ALA A 11 -0.70 -2.31 26.86
C ALA A 11 -0.01 -3.61 26.41
N TYR A 12 -0.77 -4.70 26.25
CA TYR A 12 -0.27 -6.05 25.97
C TYR A 12 0.93 -6.12 25.01
N TYR A 13 0.82 -5.56 23.79
CA TYR A 13 1.93 -5.61 22.83
C TYR A 13 3.09 -4.70 23.19
N ARG A 14 2.83 -3.55 23.83
CA ARG A 14 3.88 -2.66 24.31
C ARG A 14 4.75 -3.33 25.38
N ASP A 15 4.14 -4.19 26.19
CA ASP A 15 4.81 -4.82 27.33
C ASP A 15 5.48 -6.16 26.96
N LEU A 16 4.91 -6.93 26.03
CA LEU A 16 5.33 -8.32 25.76
C LEU A 16 5.95 -8.56 24.37
N SER A 17 5.98 -7.57 23.48
CA SER A 17 6.54 -7.73 22.13
C SER A 17 8.05 -7.45 22.07
N ASP A 18 8.73 -8.20 21.21
CA ASP A 18 10.14 -8.05 20.86
C ASP A 18 10.37 -7.34 19.52
N SER A 19 9.30 -6.85 18.87
CA SER A 19 9.36 -6.20 17.56
C SER A 19 8.51 -4.93 17.48
N MET A 20 9.04 -3.92 16.78
CA MET A 20 8.37 -2.64 16.53
C MET A 20 7.05 -2.79 15.75
N THR A 21 7.03 -3.67 14.76
CA THR A 21 5.85 -3.92 13.93
C THR A 21 4.67 -4.40 14.76
N THR A 22 4.92 -5.22 15.77
CA THR A 22 3.90 -5.75 16.67
C THR A 22 3.52 -4.73 17.75
N THR A 23 4.47 -3.98 18.32
CA THR A 23 4.13 -2.91 19.29
C THR A 23 3.33 -1.76 18.68
N SER A 24 3.44 -1.55 17.37
CA SER A 24 2.67 -0.54 16.63
C SER A 24 1.24 -0.97 16.26
N GLN A 25 0.84 -2.22 16.53
CA GLN A 25 -0.50 -2.71 16.22
C GLN A 25 -1.52 -2.20 17.24
N VAL A 26 -2.48 -1.40 16.76
CA VAL A 26 -3.54 -0.82 17.59
C VAL A 26 -4.93 -1.33 17.27
N ASN A 27 -5.14 -2.01 16.14
CA ASN A 27 -6.43 -2.59 15.74
C ASN A 27 -6.28 -4.09 15.53
N LEU A 28 -6.85 -4.88 16.44
CA LEU A 28 -6.75 -6.34 16.40
C LEU A 28 -7.96 -6.93 15.69
N LEU A 29 -7.69 -7.56 14.55
CA LEU A 29 -8.70 -8.11 13.67
C LEU A 29 -9.38 -9.33 14.30
N GLN A 30 -10.72 -9.29 14.33
CA GLN A 30 -11.59 -10.42 14.67
C GLN A 30 -12.49 -10.71 13.49
N ASP A 31 -12.18 -11.79 12.78
CA ASP A 31 -12.72 -12.11 11.47
C ASP A 31 -13.12 -13.58 11.38
N ALA A 32 -14.31 -13.82 10.84
CA ALA A 32 -14.70 -15.12 10.34
C ALA A 32 -15.34 -14.96 8.96
N SER A 33 -14.93 -15.84 8.04
CA SER A 33 -15.45 -15.86 6.69
C SER A 33 -15.74 -17.28 6.20
N LEU A 34 -16.83 -17.41 5.47
CA LEU A 34 -17.22 -18.59 4.72
C LEU A 34 -17.26 -18.21 3.25
N SER A 35 -16.48 -18.91 2.42
CA SER A 35 -16.41 -18.65 0.99
C SER A 35 -16.80 -19.90 0.21
N TYR A 36 -17.55 -19.69 -0.87
CA TYR A 36 -17.85 -20.68 -1.88
C TYR A 36 -17.36 -20.14 -3.23
N ALA A 37 -16.71 -20.99 -4.03
CA ALA A 37 -16.32 -20.65 -5.39
C ALA A 37 -16.71 -21.81 -6.31
N GLY A 38 -17.42 -21.50 -7.39
CA GLY A 38 -17.90 -22.48 -8.35
C GLY A 38 -17.92 -21.92 -9.77
N GLY A 39 -17.10 -22.50 -10.65
CA GLY A 39 -17.05 -22.13 -12.07
C GLY A 39 -16.76 -20.65 -12.29
N TRP A 40 -17.77 -19.93 -12.79
CA TRP A 40 -17.70 -18.53 -13.17
C TRP A 40 -18.13 -17.56 -12.05
N TRP A 41 -18.43 -18.04 -10.84
CA TRP A 41 -18.80 -17.19 -9.72
C TRP A 41 -18.26 -17.67 -8.36
N GLY A 42 -18.25 -16.76 -7.40
CA GLY A 42 -17.95 -17.05 -6.01
C GLY A 42 -18.65 -16.07 -5.09
N SER A 43 -18.91 -16.52 -3.87
CA SER A 43 -19.54 -15.71 -2.83
C SER A 43 -18.82 -15.89 -1.51
N THR A 44 -18.72 -14.80 -0.74
CA THR A 44 -18.14 -14.81 0.59
C THR A 44 -19.08 -14.13 1.57
N ALA A 45 -19.45 -14.86 2.62
CA ALA A 45 -20.08 -14.32 3.82
C ALA A 45 -19.01 -14.06 4.88
N ARG A 46 -19.01 -12.89 5.49
CA ARG A 46 -17.99 -12.42 6.42
C ARG A 46 -18.63 -11.69 7.60
N VAL A 47 -18.08 -11.92 8.79
CA VAL A 47 -18.28 -11.08 9.97
C VAL A 47 -16.93 -10.56 10.40
N GLN A 48 -16.83 -9.24 10.59
CA GLN A 48 -15.57 -8.58 10.89
C GLN A 48 -15.77 -7.49 11.93
N GLN A 49 -14.90 -7.47 12.94
CA GLN A 49 -14.79 -6.38 13.89
C GLN A 49 -13.34 -6.24 14.37
N TYR A 50 -13.09 -5.23 15.19
CA TYR A 50 -11.77 -4.94 15.73
C TYR A 50 -11.82 -4.73 17.24
N GLN A 51 -10.82 -5.24 17.96
CA GLN A 51 -10.46 -4.70 19.27
C GLN A 51 -9.43 -3.58 19.05
N THR A 52 -9.82 -2.33 19.29
CA THR A 52 -8.92 -1.19 19.20
C THR A 52 -8.23 -0.97 20.55
N LEU A 53 -6.91 -1.11 20.60
CA LEU A 53 -6.10 -0.83 21.77
C LEU A 53 -5.96 0.69 21.92
N GLN A 54 -6.38 1.20 23.07
CA GLN A 54 -6.43 2.65 23.35
C GLN A 54 -5.26 3.09 24.22
N ASP A 55 -4.59 4.17 23.81
CA ASP A 55 -3.70 4.93 24.70
C ASP A 55 -4.49 6.08 25.34
N PRO A 56 -4.59 6.17 26.68
CA PRO A 56 -5.30 7.26 27.35
C PRO A 56 -4.81 8.67 27.00
N LEU A 57 -3.54 8.81 26.61
CA LEU A 57 -2.94 10.09 26.23
C LEU A 57 -3.23 10.45 24.76
N ILE A 58 -3.46 9.45 23.91
CA ILE A 58 -3.71 9.63 22.47
C ILE A 58 -4.80 8.65 22.02
N PRO A 59 -6.09 8.92 22.35
CA PRO A 59 -7.19 8.07 21.94
C PRO A 59 -7.30 7.99 20.42
N ILE A 60 -7.58 6.80 19.89
CA ILE A 60 -7.74 6.56 18.46
C ILE A 60 -9.17 6.09 18.13
N ALA A 61 -9.63 6.40 16.93
CA ALA A 61 -10.98 6.06 16.52
C ALA A 61 -11.13 4.54 16.33
N VAL A 62 -12.26 4.03 16.81
CA VAL A 62 -12.64 2.63 16.61
C VAL A 62 -13.11 2.45 15.15
N PRO A 63 -12.62 1.45 14.41
CA PRO A 63 -13.11 1.17 13.06
C PRO A 63 -14.54 0.63 13.07
N TYR A 64 -15.26 0.82 11.95
CA TYR A 64 -16.56 0.17 11.73
C TYR A 64 -16.43 -1.36 11.73
N ALA A 65 -17.39 -2.02 12.38
CA ALA A 65 -17.61 -3.46 12.22
C ALA A 65 -18.49 -3.74 11.00
N ARG A 66 -18.31 -4.90 10.36
CA ARG A 66 -19.11 -5.39 9.23
C ARG A 66 -19.85 -6.66 9.65
N LEU A 67 -21.13 -6.51 9.96
CA LEU A 67 -21.94 -7.52 10.65
C LEU A 67 -23.34 -7.68 10.02
N PRO A 68 -23.51 -8.53 8.98
CA PRO A 68 -22.48 -9.20 8.19
C PRO A 68 -22.09 -8.41 6.92
N GLN A 69 -21.08 -8.90 6.20
CA GLN A 69 -20.77 -8.57 4.81
C GLN A 69 -20.99 -9.82 3.93
N LEU A 70 -21.71 -9.66 2.83
CA LEU A 70 -21.91 -10.66 1.80
C LEU A 70 -21.38 -10.10 0.48
N THR A 71 -20.51 -10.84 -0.20
CA THR A 71 -19.98 -10.45 -1.51
C THR A 71 -20.31 -11.53 -2.53
N LEU A 72 -20.64 -11.14 -3.75
CA LEU A 72 -20.87 -12.03 -4.89
C LEU A 72 -20.05 -11.50 -6.06
N ASN A 73 -19.11 -12.31 -6.55
CA ASN A 73 -18.31 -11.98 -7.71
C ASN A 73 -18.57 -13.03 -8.79
N ALA A 74 -18.80 -12.57 -10.02
CA ALA A 74 -18.96 -13.43 -11.17
C ALA A 74 -18.13 -12.89 -12.34
N ALA A 75 -17.45 -13.77 -13.06
CA ALA A 75 -16.67 -13.43 -14.23
C ALA A 75 -16.82 -14.54 -15.27
N GLN A 76 -17.26 -14.17 -16.47
CA GLN A 76 -17.45 -15.09 -17.57
C GLN A 76 -17.05 -14.43 -18.88
N ASN A 77 -16.31 -15.17 -19.71
CA ASN A 77 -16.06 -14.77 -21.08
C ASN A 77 -17.21 -15.27 -21.96
N TYR A 78 -17.80 -14.38 -22.74
CA TYR A 78 -18.81 -14.70 -23.73
C TYR A 78 -18.37 -14.15 -25.09
N ALA A 79 -18.05 -15.06 -26.02
CA ALA A 79 -17.29 -14.73 -27.22
C ALA A 79 -16.01 -13.94 -26.87
N ALA A 80 -15.79 -12.78 -27.49
CA ALA A 80 -14.66 -11.91 -27.16
C ALA A 80 -14.94 -10.97 -25.97
N ALA A 81 -16.18 -10.90 -25.46
CA ALA A 81 -16.52 -10.03 -24.34
C ALA A 81 -16.17 -10.69 -23.00
N ASN A 82 -15.63 -9.91 -22.07
CA ASN A 82 -15.46 -10.28 -20.68
C ASN A 82 -16.57 -9.62 -19.84
N LEU A 83 -17.44 -10.46 -19.27
CA LEU A 83 -18.55 -10.04 -18.41
C LEU A 83 -18.11 -10.22 -16.96
N VAL A 84 -18.15 -9.15 -16.18
CA VAL A 84 -17.82 -9.18 -14.74
C VAL A 84 -18.93 -8.53 -13.94
N PHE A 85 -19.37 -9.20 -12.89
CA PHE A 85 -20.32 -8.67 -11.92
C PHE A 85 -19.71 -8.71 -10.53
N ALA A 86 -19.76 -7.57 -9.84
CA ALA A 86 -19.45 -7.48 -8.41
C ALA A 86 -20.66 -6.97 -7.64
N GLY A 87 -21.09 -7.72 -6.64
CA GLY A 87 -22.15 -7.37 -5.72
C GLY A 87 -21.67 -7.41 -4.27
N GLU A 88 -22.13 -6.47 -3.46
CA GLU A 88 -21.82 -6.41 -2.03
C GLU A 88 -23.04 -5.96 -1.24
N TYR A 89 -23.41 -6.73 -0.22
CA TYR A 89 -24.27 -6.26 0.86
C TYR A 89 -23.43 -6.18 2.13
N VAL A 90 -23.52 -5.08 2.87
CA VAL A 90 -22.81 -4.93 4.14
C VAL A 90 -23.63 -4.13 5.12
N SER A 91 -23.68 -4.60 6.37
CA SER A 91 -24.24 -3.88 7.50
C SER A 91 -23.10 -3.35 8.36
N PHE A 92 -22.94 -2.03 8.38
CA PHE A 92 -21.93 -1.32 9.15
C PHE A 92 -22.45 -1.02 10.54
N SER A 93 -21.70 -1.46 11.56
CA SER A 93 -22.00 -1.19 12.95
C SER A 93 -20.90 -0.41 13.64
N HIS A 94 -21.29 0.55 14.47
CA HIS A 94 -20.38 1.36 15.27
C HIS A 94 -21.05 1.81 16.58
N PRO A 95 -20.33 1.83 17.71
CA PRO A 95 -20.90 2.19 19.02
C PRO A 95 -21.44 3.63 19.07
N THR A 96 -20.72 4.61 18.50
CA THR A 96 -21.09 6.03 18.57
C THR A 96 -21.42 6.72 17.24
N ALA A 97 -20.76 6.36 16.13
CA ALA A 97 -21.02 6.88 14.78
C ALA A 97 -22.24 6.23 14.11
N LEU A 98 -22.74 6.88 13.04
CA LEU A 98 -23.89 6.45 12.23
C LEU A 98 -23.73 4.99 11.77
N ASN A 99 -24.73 4.16 12.03
CA ASN A 99 -24.82 2.79 11.52
C ASN A 99 -25.59 2.80 10.18
N GLY A 100 -25.38 1.80 9.33
CA GLY A 100 -26.14 1.72 8.08
C GLY A 100 -25.86 0.46 7.29
N GLN A 101 -26.79 0.14 6.39
CA GLN A 101 -26.67 -0.97 5.45
C GLN A 101 -26.41 -0.42 4.05
N ARG A 102 -25.54 -1.08 3.31
CA ARG A 102 -25.20 -0.73 1.93
C ARG A 102 -25.35 -1.94 1.03
N LEU A 103 -26.05 -1.77 -0.10
CA LEU A 103 -26.08 -2.71 -1.22
C LEU A 103 -25.39 -2.06 -2.43
N VAL A 104 -24.39 -2.73 -2.99
CA VAL A 104 -23.67 -2.34 -4.21
C VAL A 104 -23.92 -3.40 -5.28
N LEU A 105 -24.23 -2.94 -6.49
CA LEU A 105 -24.31 -3.77 -7.70
C LEU A 105 -23.46 -3.10 -8.78
N ASN A 106 -22.49 -3.83 -9.33
CA ASN A 106 -21.55 -3.32 -10.33
C ASN A 106 -21.33 -4.34 -11.46
N PRO A 107 -22.30 -4.53 -12.37
CA PRO A 107 -22.08 -5.22 -13.63
C PRO A 107 -21.17 -4.39 -14.56
N SER A 108 -20.32 -5.09 -15.29
CA SER A 108 -19.42 -4.51 -16.28
C SER A 108 -19.17 -5.47 -17.44
N VAL A 109 -18.89 -4.88 -18.60
CA VAL A 109 -18.53 -5.58 -19.82
C VAL A 109 -17.31 -4.90 -20.41
N SER A 110 -16.25 -5.65 -20.69
CA SER A 110 -15.14 -5.20 -21.52
C SER A 110 -15.07 -6.02 -22.80
N TYR A 111 -14.59 -5.39 -23.87
CA TYR A 111 -14.50 -6.01 -25.18
C TYR A 111 -13.20 -5.57 -25.86
N PRO A 112 -12.21 -6.46 -26.09
CA PRO A 112 -10.97 -6.10 -26.75
C PRO A 112 -11.25 -5.89 -28.25
N LEU A 113 -11.44 -4.62 -28.65
CA LEU A 113 -11.65 -4.24 -30.05
C LEU A 113 -10.42 -4.59 -30.90
N ILE A 114 -9.24 -4.43 -30.30
CA ILE A 114 -7.95 -4.80 -30.88
C ILE A 114 -7.18 -5.60 -29.84
N ASN A 115 -6.66 -6.76 -30.25
CA ASN A 115 -5.87 -7.64 -29.39
C ASN A 115 -4.73 -8.25 -30.22
N ALA A 116 -3.75 -7.43 -30.60
CA ALA A 116 -2.54 -7.87 -31.29
C ALA A 116 -1.36 -7.93 -30.30
N PRO A 117 -0.31 -8.72 -30.58
CA PRO A 117 0.87 -8.79 -29.70
C PRO A 117 1.53 -7.43 -29.42
N ALA A 118 1.56 -6.55 -30.43
CA ALA A 118 2.24 -5.27 -30.36
C ALA A 118 1.34 -4.09 -29.95
N TYR A 119 0.01 -4.24 -29.98
CA TYR A 119 -0.92 -3.16 -29.61
C TYR A 119 -2.31 -3.70 -29.28
N TYR A 120 -2.98 -3.03 -28.36
CA TYR A 120 -4.31 -3.41 -27.91
C TYR A 120 -5.21 -2.20 -27.70
N LEU A 121 -6.52 -2.43 -27.74
CA LEU A 121 -7.53 -1.43 -27.44
C LEU A 121 -8.77 -2.11 -26.86
N THR A 122 -9.09 -1.78 -25.61
CA THR A 122 -10.13 -2.44 -24.82
C THR A 122 -11.04 -1.40 -24.17
N PRO A 123 -12.22 -1.11 -24.75
CA PRO A 123 -13.31 -0.44 -24.04
C PRO A 123 -13.88 -1.30 -22.92
N LYS A 124 -14.39 -0.63 -21.89
CA LYS A 124 -15.17 -1.20 -20.81
C LYS A 124 -16.31 -0.25 -20.44
N VAL A 125 -17.49 -0.81 -20.25
CA VAL A 125 -18.66 -0.11 -19.68
C VAL A 125 -19.03 -0.80 -18.37
N SER A 126 -19.34 -0.02 -17.35
CA SER A 126 -19.89 -0.53 -16.10
C SER A 126 -21.03 0.35 -15.58
N LEU A 127 -21.88 -0.23 -14.74
CA LEU A 127 -22.96 0.48 -14.08
C LEU A 127 -22.84 0.27 -12.58
N HIS A 128 -22.40 1.29 -11.85
CA HIS A 128 -22.25 1.23 -10.40
C HIS A 128 -23.52 1.75 -9.72
N SER A 129 -24.26 0.86 -9.07
CA SER A 129 -25.45 1.19 -8.29
C SER A 129 -25.19 0.95 -6.80
N THR A 130 -25.58 1.88 -5.94
CA THR A 130 -25.39 1.82 -4.49
C THR A 130 -26.64 2.32 -3.78
N SER A 131 -27.21 1.48 -2.93
CA SER A 131 -28.36 1.81 -2.07
C SER A 131 -27.95 1.81 -0.61
N TYR A 132 -28.41 2.81 0.14
CA TYR A 132 -28.15 2.96 1.57
C TYR A 132 -29.44 2.95 2.37
N VAL A 133 -29.43 2.23 3.49
CA VAL A 133 -30.44 2.30 4.54
C VAL A 133 -29.76 2.73 5.83
N MET A 134 -30.15 3.88 6.38
CA MET A 134 -29.53 4.45 7.58
C MET A 134 -30.11 3.80 8.85
N GLY A 135 -29.25 3.57 9.84
CA GLY A 135 -29.59 2.87 11.08
C GLY A 135 -29.40 3.73 12.34
N ALA A 136 -29.01 3.07 13.43
CA ALA A 136 -28.75 3.71 14.72
C ALA A 136 -27.68 4.82 14.65
N ASN A 137 -27.62 5.66 15.69
CA ASN A 137 -26.68 6.79 15.81
C ASN A 137 -26.82 7.85 14.69
N ASN A 138 -28.02 7.99 14.13
CA ASN A 138 -28.33 8.95 13.06
C ASN A 138 -28.79 10.31 13.60
N ALA A 139 -27.93 10.98 14.37
CA ALA A 139 -28.27 12.24 15.03
C ALA A 139 -28.58 13.39 14.04
N THR A 140 -28.02 13.34 12.83
CA THR A 140 -28.21 14.36 11.77
C THR A 140 -29.33 14.00 10.79
N ALA A 141 -30.12 12.96 11.07
CA ALA A 141 -31.25 12.51 10.24
C ALA A 141 -30.89 12.31 8.75
N VAL A 142 -29.71 11.72 8.50
CA VAL A 142 -29.28 11.32 7.15
C VAL A 142 -30.34 10.40 6.55
N GLN A 143 -30.76 10.72 5.33
CA GLN A 143 -31.79 9.98 4.61
C GLN A 143 -31.22 8.75 3.91
N ASN A 144 -32.09 7.76 3.68
CA ASN A 144 -31.79 6.67 2.75
C ASN A 144 -31.49 7.25 1.36
N ALA A 145 -30.58 6.62 0.63
CA ALA A 145 -30.08 7.18 -0.62
C ALA A 145 -29.81 6.11 -1.67
N LEU A 146 -30.05 6.46 -2.93
CA LEU A 146 -29.70 5.65 -4.10
C LEU A 146 -28.79 6.45 -5.04
N ARG A 147 -27.66 5.85 -5.40
CA ARG A 147 -26.71 6.38 -6.38
C ARG A 147 -26.52 5.36 -7.50
N THR A 148 -26.71 5.78 -8.74
CA THR A 148 -26.40 4.98 -9.92
C THR A 148 -25.55 5.82 -10.85
N LEU A 149 -24.42 5.27 -11.29
CA LEU A 149 -23.45 5.93 -12.16
C LEU A 149 -23.08 4.98 -13.29
N PRO A 150 -23.22 5.37 -14.57
CA PRO A 150 -22.52 4.69 -15.64
C PRO A 150 -21.04 5.11 -15.62
N LEU A 151 -20.14 4.16 -15.86
CA LEU A 151 -18.72 4.44 -16.04
C LEU A 151 -18.31 3.86 -17.39
N PHE A 152 -17.46 4.59 -18.09
CA PHE A 152 -16.80 4.15 -19.31
C PHE A 152 -15.30 4.29 -19.15
N SER A 153 -14.56 3.27 -19.57
CA SER A 153 -13.12 3.34 -19.71
C SER A 153 -12.65 2.78 -21.05
N LEU A 154 -11.52 3.28 -21.53
CA LEU A 154 -10.87 2.81 -22.75
C LEU A 154 -9.37 2.69 -22.47
N ASP A 155 -8.86 1.46 -22.52
CA ASP A 155 -7.45 1.14 -22.32
C ASP A 155 -6.80 0.81 -23.65
N GLY A 156 -5.74 1.52 -24.00
CA GLY A 156 -4.96 1.26 -25.19
C GLY A 156 -3.47 1.33 -24.91
N GLY A 157 -2.71 0.46 -25.56
CA GLY A 157 -1.26 0.44 -25.43
C GLY A 157 -0.60 -0.14 -26.67
N ALA A 158 0.69 0.15 -26.81
CA ALA A 158 1.53 -0.42 -27.85
C ALA A 158 2.90 -0.78 -27.29
N VAL A 159 3.62 -1.65 -28.00
CA VAL A 159 5.00 -2.02 -27.71
C VAL A 159 5.79 -1.85 -28.99
N PHE A 160 6.83 -1.02 -28.92
CA PHE A 160 7.81 -0.84 -29.99
C PHE A 160 9.14 -1.44 -29.53
N GLU A 161 9.82 -2.12 -30.43
CA GLU A 161 11.09 -2.79 -30.14
C GLU A 161 12.17 -2.30 -31.09
N ARG A 162 13.39 -2.15 -30.58
CA ARG A 162 14.58 -1.88 -31.38
C ARG A 162 15.82 -2.44 -30.71
N ASP A 163 16.77 -2.88 -31.51
CA ASP A 163 18.09 -3.26 -31.02
C ASP A 163 18.94 -2.01 -30.75
N VAL A 164 19.63 -1.99 -29.62
CA VAL A 164 20.50 -0.87 -29.21
C VAL A 164 21.81 -1.42 -28.66
N ARG A 165 22.93 -0.77 -29.02
CA ARG A 165 24.23 -1.04 -28.41
C ARG A 165 24.59 0.07 -27.42
N LEU A 166 24.80 -0.29 -26.16
CA LEU A 166 25.20 0.63 -25.10
C LEU A 166 26.39 0.04 -24.35
N PHE A 167 27.47 0.81 -24.19
CA PHE A 167 28.67 0.39 -23.46
C PHE A 167 29.29 -0.95 -23.92
N GLY A 168 29.13 -1.29 -25.20
CA GLY A 168 29.63 -2.55 -25.79
C GLY A 168 28.69 -3.74 -25.70
N ASN A 169 27.60 -3.64 -24.90
CA ASN A 169 26.59 -4.68 -24.78
C ASN A 169 25.43 -4.44 -25.76
N LYS A 170 24.73 -5.51 -26.13
CA LYS A 170 23.54 -5.45 -26.98
C LYS A 170 22.29 -5.57 -26.11
N TYR A 171 21.33 -4.70 -26.37
CA TYR A 171 20.08 -4.66 -25.63
C TYR A 171 18.90 -4.56 -26.59
N LEU A 172 17.85 -5.33 -26.31
CA LEU A 172 16.53 -5.07 -26.86
C LEU A 172 15.89 -3.93 -26.04
N ASN A 173 15.65 -2.80 -26.68
CA ASN A 173 14.95 -1.69 -26.08
C ASN A 173 13.46 -1.75 -26.44
N THR A 174 12.60 -1.90 -25.43
CA THR A 174 11.15 -1.75 -25.60
C THR A 174 10.73 -0.33 -25.25
N LEU A 175 9.81 0.25 -26.01
CA LEU A 175 9.10 1.49 -25.70
C LEU A 175 7.60 1.19 -25.67
N GLU A 176 7.00 1.36 -24.51
CA GLU A 176 5.64 0.90 -24.20
C GLU A 176 4.76 2.08 -23.79
N PRO A 177 4.21 2.84 -24.76
CA PRO A 177 3.21 3.84 -24.47
C PRO A 177 1.86 3.19 -24.12
N ARG A 178 1.18 3.76 -23.13
CA ARG A 178 -0.18 3.40 -22.72
C ARG A 178 -1.01 4.66 -22.52
N ALA A 179 -2.23 4.64 -23.04
CA ALA A 179 -3.24 5.66 -22.84
C ALA A 179 -4.50 5.04 -22.22
N TYR A 180 -5.07 5.72 -21.23
CA TYR A 180 -6.26 5.24 -20.52
C TYR A 180 -7.25 6.36 -20.27
N TYR A 181 -8.38 6.30 -20.95
CA TYR A 181 -9.46 7.27 -20.79
C TYR A 181 -10.51 6.76 -19.80
N VAL A 182 -11.01 7.64 -18.95
CA VAL A 182 -12.12 7.36 -18.02
C VAL A 182 -13.15 8.47 -18.07
N TYR A 183 -14.41 8.09 -18.19
CA TYR A 183 -15.57 8.95 -18.03
C TYR A 183 -16.52 8.43 -16.94
N VAL A 184 -16.81 9.28 -15.96
CA VAL A 184 -17.80 9.06 -14.91
C VAL A 184 -18.55 10.39 -14.69
N PRO A 185 -19.88 10.43 -14.85
CA PRO A 185 -20.63 11.67 -14.69
C PRO A 185 -20.62 12.14 -13.24
N TYR A 186 -20.65 13.46 -13.04
CA TYR A 186 -20.76 14.04 -11.72
C TYR A 186 -22.14 13.77 -11.11
N LYS A 187 -22.14 13.28 -9.87
CA LYS A 187 -23.30 13.27 -8.99
C LYS A 187 -22.85 13.76 -7.62
N LYS A 188 -23.60 14.68 -7.03
CA LYS A 188 -23.31 15.20 -5.68
C LYS A 188 -23.44 14.09 -4.65
N GLN A 189 -22.38 13.85 -3.88
CA GLN A 189 -22.25 12.74 -2.93
C GLN A 189 -21.97 13.20 -1.49
N ASP A 190 -21.97 14.52 -1.25
CA ASP A 190 -21.56 15.13 0.02
C ASP A 190 -22.43 14.66 1.21
N MET A 191 -23.70 14.33 0.94
CA MET A 191 -24.66 13.84 1.94
C MET A 191 -24.65 12.32 2.11
N LEU A 192 -23.86 11.58 1.33
CA LEU A 192 -23.73 10.13 1.51
C LEU A 192 -22.76 9.84 2.67
N PRO A 193 -23.00 8.80 3.48
CA PRO A 193 -22.08 8.43 4.55
C PRO A 193 -20.73 7.97 4.00
N VAL A 194 -19.70 7.88 4.86
CA VAL A 194 -18.38 7.29 4.57
C VAL A 194 -18.14 6.22 5.63
N PHE A 195 -18.22 4.94 5.24
CA PHE A 195 -18.04 3.81 6.14
C PHE A 195 -16.68 3.17 5.97
N ASP A 196 -16.29 2.86 4.72
CA ASP A 196 -15.10 2.08 4.40
C ASP A 196 -14.31 2.65 3.22
N THR A 197 -14.50 3.94 2.94
CA THR A 197 -13.90 4.62 1.79
C THR A 197 -12.73 5.49 2.21
N ALA A 198 -11.65 5.39 1.44
CA ALA A 198 -10.44 6.20 1.60
C ALA A 198 -9.92 6.64 0.23
N GLN A 199 -9.16 7.73 0.19
CA GLN A 199 -8.46 8.14 -1.02
C GLN A 199 -7.38 7.10 -1.36
N ALA A 200 -7.39 6.57 -2.58
CA ALA A 200 -6.33 5.66 -3.00
C ALA A 200 -5.01 6.43 -3.15
N PRO A 201 -3.88 5.90 -2.63
CA PRO A 201 -2.56 6.48 -2.85
C PRO A 201 -2.28 6.60 -4.35
N PHE A 202 -1.70 7.73 -4.74
CA PHE A 202 -1.30 7.94 -6.12
C PHE A 202 -0.13 7.03 -6.46
N SER A 203 -0.30 6.19 -7.47
CA SER A 203 0.68 5.18 -7.92
C SER A 203 0.41 4.85 -9.38
N TYR A 204 1.39 4.26 -10.07
CA TYR A 204 1.21 3.85 -11.47
C TYR A 204 -0.05 3.02 -11.65
N ALA A 205 -0.28 2.00 -10.81
CA ALA A 205 -1.48 1.15 -10.91
C ALA A 205 -2.79 1.94 -10.69
N GLN A 206 -2.83 2.85 -9.71
CA GLN A 206 -3.98 3.71 -9.45
C GLN A 206 -4.28 4.65 -10.62
N MET A 207 -3.25 5.06 -11.39
CA MET A 207 -3.46 5.95 -12.53
C MET A 207 -4.36 5.33 -13.62
N PHE A 208 -4.41 4.00 -13.67
CA PHE A 208 -5.18 3.19 -14.63
C PHE A 208 -6.47 2.58 -14.02
N THR A 209 -7.04 3.21 -12.99
CA THR A 209 -8.34 2.78 -12.41
C THR A 209 -9.47 3.76 -12.73
N GLU A 210 -10.69 3.24 -12.79
CA GLU A 210 -11.91 4.02 -13.04
C GLU A 210 -12.27 4.91 -11.83
N ASN A 211 -12.01 4.43 -10.61
CA ASN A 211 -12.27 5.16 -9.37
C ASN A 211 -10.98 5.55 -8.65
N ARG A 212 -10.96 6.74 -8.04
CA ARG A 212 -9.83 7.26 -7.25
C ARG A 212 -9.91 6.97 -5.75
N PHE A 213 -11.01 6.35 -5.31
CA PHE A 213 -11.22 5.96 -3.92
C PHE A 213 -11.19 4.44 -3.80
N TYR A 214 -10.74 3.95 -2.64
CA TYR A 214 -11.07 2.62 -2.17
C TYR A 214 -12.48 2.60 -1.60
N GLY A 215 -13.13 1.43 -1.60
CA GLY A 215 -14.50 1.28 -1.11
C GLY A 215 -15.55 1.77 -2.11
N ASN A 216 -16.80 1.80 -1.66
CA ASN A 216 -17.95 2.11 -2.52
C ASN A 216 -18.72 3.37 -2.07
N ASP A 217 -18.29 4.10 -1.04
CA ASP A 217 -19.02 5.29 -0.58
C ASP A 217 -18.76 6.53 -1.40
N ARG A 218 -17.60 6.62 -2.05
CA ARG A 218 -17.29 7.67 -3.01
C ARG A 218 -16.86 7.07 -4.33
N ILE A 219 -17.52 7.51 -5.38
CA ILE A 219 -17.13 7.25 -6.77
C ILE A 219 -16.77 8.60 -7.38
N GLY A 220 -15.49 8.76 -7.72
CA GLY A 220 -14.98 10.00 -8.30
C GLY A 220 -15.57 10.26 -9.67
N ASP A 221 -16.08 11.47 -9.90
CA ASP A 221 -16.37 11.92 -11.25
C ASP A 221 -15.07 12.08 -12.04
N ALA A 222 -15.11 11.71 -13.31
CA ALA A 222 -13.93 11.64 -14.15
C ALA A 222 -14.27 12.05 -15.58
N ASN A 223 -13.40 12.85 -16.17
CA ASN A 223 -13.30 13.03 -17.61
C ASN A 223 -11.83 13.30 -17.89
N GLN A 224 -11.05 12.23 -18.00
CA GLN A 224 -9.60 12.30 -17.89
C GLN A 224 -8.90 11.25 -18.76
N VAL A 225 -7.70 11.60 -19.23
CA VAL A 225 -6.81 10.71 -19.98
C VAL A 225 -5.53 10.54 -19.17
N THR A 226 -5.19 9.31 -18.80
CA THR A 226 -3.87 8.96 -18.28
C THR A 226 -2.97 8.59 -19.45
N LEU A 227 -1.78 9.19 -19.53
CA LEU A 227 -0.73 8.79 -20.45
C LEU A 227 0.48 8.31 -19.65
N ALA A 228 1.04 7.17 -20.06
CA ALA A 228 2.31 6.71 -19.53
C ALA A 228 3.18 6.14 -20.64
N VAL A 229 4.49 6.20 -20.42
CA VAL A 229 5.49 5.55 -21.26
C VAL A 229 6.46 4.81 -20.36
N ILE A 230 6.69 3.54 -20.67
CA ILE A 230 7.75 2.75 -20.05
C ILE A 230 8.78 2.41 -21.11
N SER A 231 10.07 2.57 -20.80
CA SER A 231 11.16 2.11 -21.64
C SER A 231 11.95 1.05 -20.88
N ARG A 232 12.17 -0.13 -21.49
CA ARG A 232 12.99 -1.20 -20.90
C ARG A 232 14.22 -1.47 -21.75
N PHE A 233 15.28 -1.92 -21.10
CA PHE A 233 16.51 -2.38 -21.74
C PHE A 233 16.75 -3.81 -21.26
N LEU A 234 16.48 -4.76 -22.16
CA LEU A 234 16.59 -6.20 -21.92
C LEU A 234 17.88 -6.70 -22.56
N ASP A 235 18.67 -7.47 -21.83
CA ASP A 235 19.85 -8.12 -22.39
C ASP A 235 19.42 -9.11 -23.49
N GLU A 236 20.08 -9.08 -24.65
CA GLU A 236 19.73 -9.96 -25.78
C GLU A 236 20.11 -11.43 -25.54
N GLU A 237 21.08 -11.71 -24.68
CA GLU A 237 21.56 -13.07 -24.43
C GLU A 237 20.71 -13.82 -23.41
N ASP A 238 20.35 -13.16 -22.30
CA ASP A 238 19.62 -13.79 -21.18
C ASP A 238 18.23 -13.19 -20.88
N GLY A 239 17.83 -12.12 -21.58
CA GLY A 239 16.55 -11.44 -21.40
C GLY A 239 16.42 -10.63 -20.11
N ALA A 240 17.51 -10.45 -19.34
CA ALA A 240 17.45 -9.72 -18.08
C ALA A 240 17.15 -8.23 -18.28
N GLU A 241 16.22 -7.68 -17.49
CA GLU A 241 15.93 -6.24 -17.47
C GLU A 241 17.04 -5.49 -16.71
N HIS A 242 17.89 -4.78 -17.45
CA HIS A 242 18.99 -4.00 -16.89
C HIS A 242 18.56 -2.59 -16.46
N LEU A 243 17.59 -2.02 -17.17
CA LEU A 243 17.07 -0.69 -16.88
C LEU A 243 15.61 -0.59 -17.32
N LYS A 244 14.79 0.00 -16.46
CA LYS A 244 13.41 0.37 -16.70
C LYS A 244 13.23 1.83 -16.31
N LEU A 245 12.72 2.62 -17.23
CA LEU A 245 12.35 4.02 -17.04
C LEU A 245 10.84 4.17 -17.23
N MET A 246 10.20 4.97 -16.39
CA MET A 246 8.77 5.22 -16.43
C MET A 246 8.49 6.72 -16.29
N VAL A 247 7.56 7.22 -17.09
CA VAL A 247 6.92 8.52 -16.88
C VAL A 247 5.41 8.34 -17.03
N ALA A 248 4.62 8.90 -16.11
CA ALA A 248 3.16 8.87 -16.20
C ALA A 248 2.54 10.16 -15.68
N GLU A 249 1.50 10.65 -16.37
CA GLU A 249 0.70 11.81 -15.99
C GLU A 249 -0.78 11.58 -16.35
N ARG A 250 -1.69 12.19 -15.58
CA ARG A 250 -3.13 12.18 -15.85
C ARG A 250 -3.63 13.58 -16.19
N PHE A 251 -4.25 13.71 -17.34
CA PHE A 251 -4.79 14.96 -17.85
C PHE A 251 -6.31 14.98 -17.62
N SER A 252 -6.78 15.84 -16.71
CA SER A 252 -8.21 15.99 -16.46
C SER A 252 -8.80 17.07 -17.37
N LEU A 253 -9.71 16.67 -18.27
CA LEU A 253 -10.42 17.57 -19.17
C LEU A 253 -11.44 18.44 -18.43
N LYS A 254 -11.96 17.92 -17.30
CA LYS A 254 -12.81 18.65 -16.36
C LYS A 254 -12.27 18.47 -14.94
N THR A 255 -12.28 19.53 -14.14
CA THR A 255 -11.91 19.48 -12.72
C THR A 255 -12.85 18.51 -11.97
N PRO A 256 -12.32 17.44 -11.33
CA PRO A 256 -13.12 16.53 -10.52
C PRO A 256 -13.76 17.25 -9.34
N GLN A 257 -15.00 16.88 -8.98
CA GLN A 257 -15.81 17.58 -7.98
C GLN A 257 -16.14 16.72 -6.75
N VAL A 258 -16.18 15.39 -6.87
CA VAL A 258 -16.47 14.45 -5.78
C VAL A 258 -15.23 14.21 -4.96
N ASN A 259 -15.11 14.86 -3.81
CA ASN A 259 -13.99 14.64 -2.89
C ASN A 259 -14.42 13.74 -1.72
N LEU A 260 -13.44 13.14 -1.05
CA LEU A 260 -13.70 12.44 0.22
C LEU A 260 -14.23 13.42 1.27
N VAL A 261 -13.67 14.65 1.27
CA VAL A 261 -13.99 15.75 2.19
C VAL A 261 -14.48 16.96 1.40
N ALA A 262 -15.55 17.60 1.87
CA ALA A 262 -16.04 18.86 1.31
C ALA A 262 -16.31 19.87 2.44
N PRO A 263 -16.04 21.17 2.24
CA PRO A 263 -15.46 21.77 1.04
C PRO A 263 -13.95 21.57 0.95
N THR A 264 -13.45 21.25 -0.24
CA THR A 264 -12.03 21.17 -0.57
C THR A 264 -11.78 21.83 -1.92
N THR A 265 -10.61 22.45 -2.08
CA THR A 265 -10.17 23.01 -3.36
C THR A 265 -9.88 21.85 -4.32
N THR A 266 -10.45 21.93 -5.52
CA THR A 266 -10.22 20.95 -6.58
C THR A 266 -9.35 21.53 -7.68
N THR A 267 -8.56 20.67 -8.30
CA THR A 267 -7.66 21.04 -9.39
C THR A 267 -7.77 20.01 -10.50
N ASN A 268 -7.58 20.45 -11.74
CA ASN A 268 -7.45 19.58 -12.90
C ASN A 268 -6.01 19.13 -13.15
N LYS A 269 -5.04 19.67 -12.41
CA LYS A 269 -3.62 19.27 -12.48
C LYS A 269 -3.42 17.97 -11.72
N SER A 270 -2.90 16.95 -12.38
CA SER A 270 -2.44 15.71 -11.73
C SER A 270 -1.00 15.84 -11.28
N ASP A 271 -0.63 14.99 -10.34
CA ASP A 271 0.76 14.70 -10.04
C ASP A 271 1.39 13.91 -11.20
N ILE A 272 2.71 14.06 -11.34
CA ILE A 272 3.56 13.39 -12.32
C ILE A 272 4.35 12.30 -11.61
N LEU A 273 4.34 11.07 -12.14
CA LEU A 273 5.17 9.97 -11.66
C LEU A 273 6.36 9.76 -12.58
N LEU A 274 7.55 9.67 -11.98
CA LEU A 274 8.78 9.27 -12.64
C LEU A 274 9.32 8.03 -11.92
N GLY A 275 9.79 7.03 -12.67
CA GLY A 275 10.37 5.82 -12.12
C GLY A 275 11.63 5.42 -12.86
N ALA A 276 12.64 4.96 -12.14
CA ALA A 276 13.84 4.36 -12.68
C ALA A 276 14.29 3.19 -11.80
N SER A 277 14.41 2.00 -12.40
CA SER A 277 14.89 0.82 -11.68
C SER A 277 15.65 -0.11 -12.61
N GLY A 278 16.42 -1.03 -12.04
CA GLY A 278 17.10 -2.04 -12.83
C GLY A 278 18.33 -2.61 -12.18
N ARG A 279 18.91 -3.61 -12.85
CA ARG A 279 20.17 -4.24 -12.47
C ARG A 279 21.32 -3.72 -13.32
N VAL A 280 22.01 -2.70 -12.85
CA VAL A 280 23.14 -2.06 -13.55
C VAL A 280 24.29 -3.05 -13.80
N SER A 281 24.52 -3.99 -12.87
CA SER A 281 25.50 -5.07 -13.03
C SER A 281 25.06 -6.31 -12.24
N GLN A 282 25.77 -7.44 -12.39
CA GLN A 282 25.50 -8.65 -11.62
C GLN A 282 25.39 -8.41 -10.10
N ALA A 283 26.15 -7.43 -9.57
CA ALA A 283 26.19 -7.08 -8.17
C ALA A 283 25.32 -5.87 -7.78
N TRP A 284 25.02 -4.95 -8.70
CA TRP A 284 24.33 -3.69 -8.37
C TRP A 284 22.92 -3.63 -8.94
N SER A 285 21.95 -3.33 -8.09
CA SER A 285 20.59 -3.00 -8.49
C SER A 285 20.10 -1.75 -7.78
N PHE A 286 19.22 -1.00 -8.43
CA PHE A 286 18.59 0.18 -7.84
C PHE A 286 17.10 0.25 -8.18
N ASP A 287 16.37 1.01 -7.38
CA ASP A 287 14.97 1.34 -7.57
C ASP A 287 14.71 2.77 -7.07
N SER A 288 14.03 3.58 -7.87
CA SER A 288 13.67 4.94 -7.52
C SER A 288 12.35 5.35 -8.17
N GLU A 289 11.49 5.97 -7.38
CA GLU A 289 10.23 6.58 -7.80
C GLU A 289 10.17 8.01 -7.26
N LEU A 290 9.59 8.92 -8.05
CA LEU A 290 9.35 10.31 -7.69
C LEU A 290 7.94 10.70 -8.10
N GLN A 291 7.21 11.30 -7.16
CA GLN A 291 5.91 11.92 -7.36
C GLN A 291 6.04 13.43 -7.16
N TYR A 292 5.85 14.18 -8.25
CA TYR A 292 5.84 15.63 -8.23
C TYR A 292 4.41 16.15 -8.37
N SER A 293 4.02 17.12 -7.55
CA SER A 293 2.72 17.78 -7.69
C SER A 293 2.87 19.18 -8.28
N PRO A 294 2.51 19.39 -9.56
CA PRO A 294 2.49 20.72 -10.18
C PRO A 294 1.49 21.67 -9.53
N SER A 295 0.43 21.14 -8.90
CA SER A 295 -0.56 21.96 -8.20
C SER A 295 0.01 22.61 -6.92
N LEU A 296 0.92 21.89 -6.24
CA LEU A 296 1.55 22.31 -4.99
C LEU A 296 3.00 22.78 -5.16
N SER A 297 3.54 22.71 -6.38
CA SER A 297 4.93 23.01 -6.73
C SER A 297 5.97 22.30 -5.84
N ARG A 298 5.67 21.06 -5.42
CA ARG A 298 6.52 20.30 -4.49
C ARG A 298 6.49 18.80 -4.76
N ILE A 299 7.55 18.11 -4.34
CA ILE A 299 7.61 16.64 -4.32
C ILE A 299 6.70 16.14 -3.19
N GLN A 300 5.83 15.17 -3.48
CA GLN A 300 4.96 14.53 -2.49
C GLN A 300 5.53 13.21 -2.00
N HIS A 301 6.18 12.45 -2.88
CA HIS A 301 6.80 11.17 -2.55
C HIS A 301 8.09 11.03 -3.34
N TYR A 302 9.15 10.55 -2.71
CA TYR A 302 10.27 9.98 -3.43
C TYR A 302 10.90 8.85 -2.63
N ASN A 303 11.38 7.82 -3.33
CA ASN A 303 12.22 6.78 -2.74
C ASN A 303 13.44 6.55 -3.64
N VAL A 304 14.55 6.19 -3.00
CA VAL A 304 15.76 5.70 -3.67
C VAL A 304 16.26 4.52 -2.87
N THR A 305 16.39 3.37 -3.51
CA THR A 305 16.99 2.18 -2.94
C THR A 305 18.12 1.69 -3.84
N ALA A 306 19.28 1.46 -3.26
CA ALA A 306 20.42 0.84 -3.92
C ALA A 306 20.80 -0.44 -3.15
N ARG A 307 21.10 -1.50 -3.89
CA ARG A 307 21.54 -2.78 -3.35
C ARG A 307 22.82 -3.22 -4.05
N TYR A 308 23.79 -3.60 -3.24
CA TYR A 308 25.02 -4.25 -3.67
C TYR A 308 25.04 -5.68 -3.14
N ARG A 309 25.02 -6.67 -4.04
CA ARG A 309 25.02 -8.10 -3.73
C ARG A 309 25.91 -8.88 -4.72
N PRO A 310 27.25 -8.86 -4.56
CA PRO A 310 28.16 -9.52 -5.49
C PRO A 310 28.08 -11.06 -5.44
N GLU A 311 27.71 -11.63 -4.29
CA GLU A 311 27.53 -13.07 -4.09
C GLU A 311 26.55 -13.33 -2.94
N ALA A 312 26.14 -14.59 -2.76
CA ALA A 312 25.37 -14.99 -1.59
C ALA A 312 26.16 -14.72 -0.29
N GLY A 313 25.48 -14.24 0.76
CA GLY A 313 26.11 -13.86 2.03
C GLY A 313 26.81 -12.50 2.05
N LYS A 314 26.90 -11.80 0.90
CA LYS A 314 27.40 -10.43 0.80
C LYS A 314 26.29 -9.51 0.29
N VAL A 315 25.64 -8.77 1.17
CA VAL A 315 24.62 -7.78 0.77
C VAL A 315 24.77 -6.49 1.56
N LEU A 316 24.69 -5.37 0.86
CA LEU A 316 24.52 -4.03 1.43
C LEU A 316 23.31 -3.39 0.76
N ASN A 317 22.40 -2.84 1.55
CA ASN A 317 21.25 -2.07 1.09
C ASN A 317 21.34 -0.66 1.67
N LEU A 318 21.09 0.32 0.83
CA LEU A 318 20.90 1.72 1.20
C LEU A 318 19.53 2.14 0.67
N GLY A 319 18.68 2.66 1.55
CA GLY A 319 17.37 3.15 1.21
C GLY A 319 17.12 4.52 1.81
N TYR A 320 16.51 5.41 1.03
CA TYR A 320 15.95 6.64 1.53
C TYR A 320 14.51 6.78 1.04
N ARG A 321 13.62 7.20 1.95
CA ARG A 321 12.21 7.42 1.65
C ARG A 321 11.76 8.76 2.20
N PHE A 322 11.13 9.54 1.34
CA PHE A 322 10.47 10.80 1.65
C PHE A 322 9.00 10.72 1.28
N ILE A 323 8.12 11.00 2.23
CA ILE A 323 6.70 11.27 2.01
C ILE A 323 6.44 12.66 2.60
N GLY A 324 5.86 13.55 1.82
CA GLY A 324 5.44 14.87 2.28
C GLY A 324 4.23 14.77 3.23
N ASP A 325 3.94 15.85 3.94
CA ASP A 325 2.80 15.88 4.85
C ASP A 325 1.49 15.72 4.06
N SER A 326 0.63 14.83 4.53
CA SER A 326 -0.70 14.55 3.96
C SER A 326 -1.81 14.83 4.97
N LEU A 327 -3.07 14.76 4.55
CA LEU A 327 -4.20 14.74 5.49
C LEU A 327 -4.06 13.53 6.44
N GLY A 328 -4.39 13.71 7.72
CA GLY A 328 -4.01 12.83 8.82
C GLY A 328 -5.14 12.05 9.50
N SER A 329 -4.77 11.46 10.64
CA SER A 329 -5.49 10.45 11.40
C SER A 329 -6.91 10.87 11.79
N LEU A 330 -7.82 9.90 11.88
CA LEU A 330 -9.12 10.07 12.52
C LEU A 330 -8.96 10.69 13.92
N ILE A 331 -9.70 11.75 14.17
CA ILE A 331 -9.94 12.34 15.48
C ILE A 331 -11.29 11.80 16.00
N PRO A 332 -11.31 11.11 17.14
CA PRO A 332 -12.54 10.51 17.67
C PRO A 332 -13.59 11.54 18.08
N GLY A 333 -14.86 11.25 17.77
CA GLY A 333 -16.04 11.93 18.34
C GLY A 333 -16.46 13.23 17.65
N VAL A 334 -17.63 13.74 18.07
CA VAL A 334 -18.06 15.12 17.76
C VAL A 334 -17.30 16.03 18.70
N VAL A 335 -16.36 16.80 18.15
CA VAL A 335 -15.50 17.69 18.95
C VAL A 335 -15.90 19.13 18.72
N LEU A 336 -16.18 19.87 19.80
CA LEU A 336 -16.35 21.31 19.70
C LEU A 336 -14.98 21.92 19.35
N PRO A 337 -14.88 22.78 18.32
CA PRO A 337 -13.64 23.47 18.01
C PRO A 337 -13.14 24.23 19.24
N THR A 338 -11.88 24.03 19.61
CA THR A 338 -11.18 24.84 20.63
C THR A 338 -10.52 26.08 20.02
N GLY A 339 -10.47 26.17 18.70
CA GLY A 339 -9.89 27.27 17.95
C GLY A 339 -10.03 27.05 16.45
N ASN A 340 -9.34 27.89 15.67
CA ASN A 340 -9.32 27.84 14.21
C ASN A 340 -7.89 28.16 13.71
N ILE A 341 -7.47 27.62 12.56
CA ILE A 341 -6.20 27.94 11.91
C ILE A 341 -6.35 28.00 10.39
N LEU A 342 -5.68 28.95 9.77
CA LEU A 342 -5.60 29.09 8.32
C LEU A 342 -4.45 28.27 7.75
N ILE A 343 -4.75 27.32 6.89
CA ILE A 343 -3.76 26.50 6.16
C ILE A 343 -4.08 26.59 4.67
N ASN A 344 -3.12 27.11 3.88
CA ASN A 344 -3.29 27.32 2.43
C ASN A 344 -4.57 28.08 2.05
N GLY A 345 -4.96 29.06 2.86
CA GLY A 345 -6.16 29.89 2.64
C GLY A 345 -7.49 29.24 3.06
N ILE A 346 -7.46 28.03 3.63
CA ILE A 346 -8.65 27.34 4.16
C ILE A 346 -8.61 27.45 5.69
N ASN A 347 -9.71 27.91 6.30
CA ASN A 347 -9.85 27.99 7.75
C ASN A 347 -10.33 26.64 8.30
N TYR A 348 -9.48 25.97 9.07
CA TYR A 348 -9.79 24.70 9.69
C TYR A 348 -10.11 24.88 11.17
N PRO A 349 -11.18 24.25 11.70
CA PRO A 349 -11.35 24.15 13.13
C PRO A 349 -10.18 23.37 13.75
N THR A 350 -9.75 23.78 14.94
CA THR A 350 -8.72 23.09 15.70
C THR A 350 -9.28 22.47 16.96
N PHE A 351 -8.76 21.31 17.35
CA PHE A 351 -9.00 20.70 18.64
C PHE A 351 -7.66 20.50 19.34
N GLY A 352 -7.46 21.13 20.50
CA GLY A 352 -6.16 21.15 21.19
C GLY A 352 -5.04 21.75 20.32
N GLY A 353 -5.38 22.69 19.43
CA GLY A 353 -4.44 23.29 18.46
C GLY A 353 -4.18 22.46 17.20
N VAL A 354 -4.69 21.22 17.11
CA VAL A 354 -4.55 20.38 15.91
C VAL A 354 -5.68 20.71 14.92
N PRO A 355 -5.38 21.18 13.70
CA PRO A 355 -6.39 21.40 12.67
C PRO A 355 -7.06 20.09 12.29
N TYR A 356 -8.37 20.11 12.12
CA TYR A 356 -9.13 18.95 11.68
C TYR A 356 -10.18 19.29 10.62
N THR A 357 -10.61 18.26 9.92
CA THR A 357 -11.71 18.33 8.95
C THR A 357 -12.69 17.20 9.18
N THR A 358 -13.97 17.44 8.91
CA THR A 358 -15.02 16.45 9.11
C THR A 358 -15.29 15.74 7.77
N ILE A 359 -15.06 14.43 7.74
CA ILE A 359 -15.26 13.55 6.59
C ILE A 359 -16.34 12.54 6.96
N GLY A 360 -17.49 12.59 6.28
CA GLY A 360 -18.57 11.59 6.46
C GLY A 360 -19.08 11.46 7.90
N GLY A 361 -19.04 12.54 8.69
CA GLY A 361 -19.44 12.56 10.10
C GLY A 361 -18.33 12.27 11.11
N ASN A 362 -17.12 11.96 10.65
CA ASN A 362 -15.94 11.72 11.49
C ASN A 362 -14.92 12.85 11.33
N ASN A 363 -14.21 13.21 12.39
CA ASN A 363 -13.17 14.24 12.32
C ASN A 363 -11.81 13.60 11.97
N TYR A 364 -10.95 14.31 11.23
CA TYR A 364 -9.63 13.85 10.81
C TYR A 364 -8.64 14.98 10.94
N SER A 365 -7.45 14.75 11.47
CA SER A 365 -6.40 15.77 11.52
C SER A 365 -6.04 16.18 10.11
N VAL A 366 -5.75 17.46 9.89
CA VAL A 366 -5.36 17.99 8.57
C VAL A 366 -3.89 17.71 8.29
N ILE A 367 -3.15 17.18 9.27
CA ILE A 367 -1.71 16.91 9.18
C ILE A 367 -1.44 15.51 9.71
N SER A 368 -1.08 14.60 8.81
CA SER A 368 -0.21 13.48 9.11
C SER A 368 1.22 13.95 8.86
N PRO A 369 2.12 13.85 9.84
CA PRO A 369 3.53 14.14 9.59
C PRO A 369 4.00 13.22 8.47
N GLY A 370 4.74 13.78 7.53
CA GLY A 370 5.37 13.02 6.45
C GLY A 370 6.33 11.95 6.98
N LEU A 371 7.03 11.28 6.08
CA LEU A 371 8.08 10.32 6.42
C LEU A 371 9.40 10.78 5.84
N ARG A 372 10.46 10.81 6.65
CA ARG A 372 11.82 11.13 6.18
C ARG A 372 12.77 10.14 6.80
N GLN A 373 12.99 9.03 6.11
CA GLN A 373 13.67 7.87 6.68
C GLN A 373 14.85 7.45 5.81
N ILE A 374 15.98 7.19 6.47
CA ILE A 374 17.11 6.47 5.90
C ILE A 374 17.18 5.07 6.51
N ASN A 375 17.45 4.08 5.68
CA ASN A 375 17.65 2.69 6.09
C ASN A 375 18.96 2.19 5.48
N ILE A 376 19.86 1.71 6.32
CA ILE A 376 21.08 1.04 5.92
C ILE A 376 20.99 -0.36 6.50
N SER A 377 21.20 -1.39 5.68
CA SER A 377 21.24 -2.77 6.18
C SER A 377 22.24 -3.60 5.40
N GLY A 378 22.73 -4.67 6.01
CA GLY A 378 23.63 -5.57 5.31
C GLY A 378 24.03 -6.81 6.08
N GLN A 379 24.56 -7.76 5.33
CA GLN A 379 25.26 -8.93 5.81
C GLN A 379 26.62 -8.97 5.10
N TRP A 380 27.69 -9.10 5.86
CA TRP A 380 29.04 -9.13 5.31
C TRP A 380 29.93 -10.15 6.04
N PRO A 381 30.63 -11.04 5.31
CA PRO A 381 31.59 -11.94 5.91
C PRO A 381 32.82 -11.14 6.36
N LEU A 382 33.15 -11.25 7.64
CA LEU A 382 34.36 -10.67 8.23
C LEU A 382 35.54 -11.64 8.06
N SER A 383 35.28 -12.95 8.05
CA SER A 383 36.25 -14.02 7.79
C SER A 383 35.54 -15.25 7.21
N ARG A 384 36.26 -16.36 7.03
CA ARG A 384 35.66 -17.63 6.56
C ARG A 384 34.55 -18.17 7.49
N ARG A 385 34.60 -17.84 8.78
CA ARG A 385 33.69 -18.36 9.81
C ARG A 385 32.82 -17.28 10.45
N TRP A 386 33.18 -16.01 10.31
CA TRP A 386 32.48 -14.90 10.94
C TRP A 386 31.75 -14.05 9.90
N SER A 387 30.49 -13.75 10.15
CA SER A 387 29.72 -12.74 9.43
C SER A 387 29.14 -11.71 10.39
N ALA A 388 29.15 -10.46 9.95
CA ALA A 388 28.39 -9.39 10.59
C ALA A 388 27.06 -9.21 9.87
N VAL A 389 26.03 -8.92 10.64
CA VAL A 389 24.71 -8.52 10.14
C VAL A 389 24.33 -7.22 10.85
N GLY A 390 23.79 -6.26 10.12
CA GLY A 390 23.44 -4.98 10.70
C GLY A 390 22.27 -4.32 9.99
N GLN A 391 21.52 -3.54 10.75
CA GLN A 391 20.51 -2.65 10.22
C GLN A 391 20.46 -1.37 11.06
N TRP A 392 20.28 -0.25 10.39
CA TRP A 392 20.16 1.06 11.01
C TRP A 392 19.09 1.85 10.25
N SER A 393 18.02 2.19 10.93
CA SER A 393 16.90 2.94 10.38
C SER A 393 16.60 4.17 11.22
N TYR A 394 16.67 5.35 10.61
CA TYR A 394 16.61 6.63 11.30
C TYR A 394 15.57 7.55 10.67
N SER A 395 14.78 8.23 11.51
CA SER A 395 13.81 9.26 11.11
C SER A 395 14.45 10.64 11.25
N TYR A 396 14.66 11.32 10.13
CA TYR A 396 15.08 12.73 10.11
C TYR A 396 13.98 13.68 10.55
N LEU A 397 12.72 13.28 10.39
CA LEU A 397 11.59 14.09 10.83
C LEU A 397 11.52 14.13 12.36
N ASP A 398 11.70 12.97 13.00
CA ASP A 398 11.61 12.83 14.46
C ASP A 398 12.97 12.96 15.16
N ASN A 399 14.05 13.13 14.40
CA ASN A 399 15.44 13.16 14.87
C ASN A 399 15.80 11.97 15.79
N ARG A 400 15.33 10.75 15.44
CA ARG A 400 15.50 9.55 16.29
C ARG A 400 15.75 8.27 15.50
N LEU A 401 16.42 7.32 16.14
CA LEU A 401 16.59 5.95 15.65
C LEU A 401 15.28 5.18 15.77
N LEU A 402 14.73 4.72 14.66
CA LEU A 402 13.49 3.92 14.64
C LEU A 402 13.77 2.46 14.99
N SER A 403 14.83 1.88 14.41
CA SER A 403 15.27 0.50 14.64
C SER A 403 16.76 0.38 14.34
N GLY A 404 17.48 -0.36 15.18
CA GLY A 404 18.88 -0.71 15.00
C GLY A 404 19.14 -2.17 15.38
N ILE A 405 19.78 -2.91 14.49
CA ILE A 405 20.21 -4.30 14.69
C ILE A 405 21.72 -4.38 14.52
N ALA A 406 22.37 -5.09 15.44
CA ALA A 406 23.77 -5.48 15.32
C ALA A 406 23.88 -6.97 15.66
N GLY A 407 24.44 -7.75 14.74
CA GLY A 407 24.56 -9.20 14.88
C GLY A 407 25.90 -9.74 14.41
N LEU A 408 26.35 -10.80 15.08
CA LEU A 408 27.50 -11.61 14.70
C LEU A 408 27.06 -13.06 14.56
N GLU A 409 27.44 -13.68 13.46
CA GLU A 409 27.22 -15.10 13.19
C GLU A 409 28.57 -15.80 13.08
N TYR A 410 28.73 -16.89 13.82
CA TYR A 410 29.88 -17.78 13.72
C TYR A 410 29.45 -19.14 13.20
N ASN A 411 29.99 -19.54 12.04
CA ASN A 411 29.66 -20.79 11.38
C ASN A 411 30.82 -21.79 11.47
N GLN A 412 30.48 -23.01 11.89
CA GLN A 412 31.30 -24.22 11.87
C GLN A 412 30.54 -25.34 11.15
N ASP A 413 31.26 -26.31 10.62
CA ASP A 413 30.72 -27.34 9.72
C ASP A 413 29.47 -28.07 10.27
N CYS A 414 29.35 -28.21 11.60
CA CYS A 414 28.23 -28.87 12.26
C CYS A 414 27.33 -27.95 13.12
N TRP A 415 27.69 -26.68 13.34
CA TRP A 415 26.89 -25.76 14.17
C TRP A 415 27.08 -24.28 13.82
N THR A 416 26.11 -23.46 14.19
CA THR A 416 26.20 -22.00 14.08
C THR A 416 25.70 -21.29 15.32
N LEU A 417 26.47 -20.30 15.75
CA LEU A 417 26.10 -19.38 16.83
C LEU A 417 25.69 -18.04 16.22
N ARG A 418 24.55 -17.50 16.66
CA ARG A 418 24.08 -16.15 16.33
C ARG A 418 23.91 -15.36 17.60
N LEU A 419 24.53 -14.18 17.63
CA LEU A 419 24.37 -13.18 18.68
C LEU A 419 23.81 -11.93 18.03
N VAL A 420 22.64 -11.48 18.44
CA VAL A 420 21.96 -10.32 17.83
C VAL A 420 21.43 -9.40 18.91
N ALA A 421 21.80 -8.13 18.86
CA ALA A 421 21.17 -7.06 19.62
C ALA A 421 20.19 -6.32 18.71
N HIS A 422 19.01 -6.01 19.23
CA HIS A 422 17.98 -5.24 18.52
C HIS A 422 17.43 -4.16 19.43
N SER A 423 17.43 -2.93 18.96
CA SER A 423 16.83 -1.79 19.65
C SER A 423 15.82 -1.12 18.73
N PHE A 424 14.64 -0.80 19.23
CA PHE A 424 13.60 -0.16 18.45
C PHE A 424 12.73 0.78 19.29
N THR A 425 12.14 1.78 18.64
CA THR A 425 11.24 2.72 19.31
C THR A 425 9.87 2.10 19.57
N VAL A 426 9.34 2.33 20.77
CA VAL A 426 7.99 1.95 21.19
C VAL A 426 7.23 3.20 21.61
N GLY A 427 6.12 3.50 20.94
CA GLY A 427 5.34 4.72 21.20
C GLY A 427 6.09 6.02 20.91
N THR A 428 5.77 7.07 21.65
CA THR A 428 6.28 8.43 21.38
C THR A 428 7.70 8.68 21.90
N GLN A 429 8.11 8.05 23.00
CA GLN A 429 9.43 8.30 23.62
C GLN A 429 10.14 7.09 24.24
N GLN A 430 9.61 5.87 24.13
CA GLN A 430 10.25 4.71 24.75
C GLN A 430 11.09 3.95 23.72
N THR A 431 12.17 3.31 24.18
CA THR A 431 13.01 2.43 23.38
C THR A 431 13.05 1.07 24.05
N SER A 432 12.74 0.01 23.31
CA SER A 432 12.92 -1.37 23.78
C SER A 432 14.21 -1.92 23.19
N THR A 433 14.97 -2.67 23.98
CA THR A 433 16.22 -3.31 23.55
C THR A 433 16.22 -4.76 23.98
N GLY A 434 16.45 -5.66 23.02
CA GLY A 434 16.53 -7.11 23.23
C GLY A 434 17.88 -7.67 22.80
N LEU A 435 18.31 -8.74 23.47
CA LEU A 435 19.48 -9.54 23.13
C LEU A 435 19.03 -10.96 22.80
N PHE A 436 19.45 -11.45 21.64
CA PHE A 436 19.14 -12.77 21.13
C PHE A 436 20.42 -13.58 21.01
N MET A 437 20.34 -14.83 21.46
CA MET A 437 21.40 -15.81 21.34
C MET A 437 20.79 -17.12 20.88
N GLN A 438 21.29 -17.64 19.76
CA GLN A 438 20.85 -18.90 19.19
C GLN A 438 22.06 -19.77 18.85
N ILE A 439 21.99 -21.04 19.24
CA ILE A 439 22.87 -22.09 18.74
C ILE A 439 22.02 -23.02 17.88
N GLU A 440 22.43 -23.21 16.63
CA GLU A 440 21.80 -24.13 15.68
C GLU A 440 22.78 -25.26 15.35
N LEU A 441 22.41 -26.49 15.68
CA LEU A 441 23.08 -27.70 15.20
C LEU A 441 22.48 -28.05 13.84
N ASN A 442 23.31 -28.09 12.81
CA ASN A 442 22.87 -28.23 11.43
C ASN A 442 21.94 -29.44 11.26
N GLU A 443 20.75 -29.21 10.70
CA GLU A 443 19.72 -30.23 10.43
C GLU A 443 19.16 -31.00 11.65
N LEU A 444 19.57 -30.66 12.87
CA LEU A 444 19.19 -31.42 14.06
C LEU A 444 18.34 -30.61 15.05
N LEU A 445 18.84 -29.46 15.52
CA LEU A 445 18.25 -28.75 16.64
C LEU A 445 18.57 -27.25 16.62
N LYS A 446 17.60 -26.42 17.02
CA LYS A 446 17.78 -25.00 17.30
C LYS A 446 17.51 -24.75 18.78
N VAL A 447 18.46 -24.11 19.47
CA VAL A 447 18.37 -23.80 20.91
C VAL A 447 18.58 -22.29 21.11
N GLY A 448 17.74 -21.67 21.91
CA GLY A 448 17.78 -20.23 22.21
C GLY A 448 16.68 -19.42 21.50
N SER A 449 16.77 -18.10 21.56
CA SER A 449 15.81 -17.19 20.91
C SER A 449 16.19 -17.00 19.44
N ASP A 450 15.27 -17.33 18.51
CA ASP A 450 15.56 -17.37 17.07
C ASP A 450 15.52 -15.96 16.42
N PRO A 451 16.66 -15.36 16.02
CA PRO A 451 16.66 -14.06 15.37
C PRO A 451 16.43 -14.15 13.85
N LEU A 452 16.30 -15.35 13.25
CA LEU A 452 16.29 -15.52 11.79
C LEU A 452 15.16 -14.76 11.12
N THR A 453 13.96 -14.75 11.71
CA THR A 453 12.81 -14.01 11.17
C THR A 453 13.09 -12.51 11.18
N LEU A 454 13.64 -11.99 12.29
CA LEU A 454 14.03 -10.59 12.43
C LEU A 454 15.10 -10.20 11.40
N LEU A 455 16.16 -11.00 11.25
CA LEU A 455 17.24 -10.74 10.29
C LEU A 455 16.73 -10.76 8.84
N LYS A 456 15.91 -11.74 8.48
CA LYS A 456 15.32 -11.83 7.13
C LYS A 456 14.40 -10.66 6.79
N GLN A 457 13.62 -10.18 7.76
CA GLN A 457 12.74 -9.03 7.58
C GLN A 457 13.51 -7.71 7.52
N SER A 458 14.58 -7.58 8.31
CA SER A 458 15.31 -6.32 8.48
C SER A 458 16.45 -6.12 7.49
N VAL A 459 17.02 -7.21 6.95
CA VAL A 459 18.11 -7.19 5.97
C VAL A 459 17.65 -7.90 4.69
N PRO A 460 17.03 -7.17 3.74
CA PRO A 460 16.62 -7.74 2.46
C PRO A 460 17.79 -8.38 1.73
N GLY A 461 17.64 -9.65 1.33
CA GLY A 461 18.70 -10.42 0.69
C GLY A 461 19.65 -11.14 1.65
N TYR A 462 19.39 -11.12 2.97
CA TYR A 462 20.07 -11.98 3.94
C TYR A 462 19.97 -13.44 3.53
N THR A 463 21.09 -14.14 3.57
CA THR A 463 21.18 -15.57 3.32
C THR A 463 21.80 -16.25 4.53
N LYS A 464 21.21 -17.35 4.97
CA LYS A 464 21.75 -18.13 6.07
C LYS A 464 23.04 -18.82 5.61
N MET A 465 24.13 -18.68 6.39
CA MET A 465 25.44 -19.21 5.99
C MET A 465 25.50 -20.73 5.79
N ASN A 466 24.55 -21.49 6.37
CA ASN A 466 24.56 -22.95 6.35
C ASN A 466 23.60 -23.52 5.31
N ASP A 467 22.86 -22.65 4.61
CA ASP A 467 22.07 -23.09 3.48
C ASP A 467 23.03 -23.39 2.33
N LYS A 468 23.11 -24.66 1.91
CA LYS A 468 23.87 -25.03 0.71
C LYS A 468 23.33 -24.20 -0.47
N PRO A 469 24.18 -23.55 -1.27
CA PRO A 469 23.72 -22.89 -2.48
C PRO A 469 22.99 -23.92 -3.35
N ALA A 470 21.83 -23.55 -3.88
CA ALA A 470 21.07 -24.41 -4.78
C ALA A 470 22.01 -24.90 -5.88
N SER A 471 22.13 -26.23 -6.02
CA SER A 471 22.97 -26.85 -7.03
C SER A 471 22.36 -26.61 -8.41
N LYS A 472 22.75 -25.50 -9.05
CA LYS A 472 22.32 -25.05 -10.38
C LYS A 472 20.80 -24.76 -10.48
N PRO A 473 20.37 -23.79 -11.32
CA PRO A 473 18.99 -23.74 -11.73
C PRO A 473 18.67 -25.07 -12.43
N SER A 474 17.57 -25.72 -12.03
CA SER A 474 17.03 -26.82 -12.82
C SER A 474 16.74 -26.27 -14.22
N ALA A 475 17.28 -26.91 -15.25
CA ALA A 475 17.04 -26.56 -16.65
C ALA A 475 15.63 -27.01 -17.07
N VAL A 476 14.61 -26.46 -16.42
CA VAL A 476 13.18 -26.66 -16.67
C VAL A 476 12.53 -25.34 -16.25
N LEU A 477 12.26 -24.36 -17.13
CA LEU A 477 11.61 -24.41 -18.43
C LEU A 477 12.28 -23.40 -19.39
N ARG A 478 12.51 -23.84 -20.64
CA ARG A 478 12.67 -22.96 -21.80
C ARG A 478 11.30 -22.61 -22.36
#